data_AF-A0A259ME47-F1
#
_entry.id   AF-A0A259ME47-F1
#
_cell.length_a   1.000
_cell.length_b   1.000
_cell.length_c   1.000
_cell.angle_alpha   90.00
_cell.angle_beta   90.00
_cell.angle_gamma   90.00
#
_symmetry.space_group_name_H-M   'P 1'
#
loop_
_entity.id
_entity.type
_entity.pdbx_description
1 polymer ?
#
loop_
_entity_poly.entity_id
_entity_poly.type
_entity_poly.pdbx_seq_one_letter_code
_entity_poly.pdbx_strand_id
1 'polypeptide(L)'
;MLGGIFSLRHLMCIGACLLSSACASTQLNHNTADLASSLNSLTKRQIFFNLSQAIEDPEFVPSQVTISIGVAQTANSVSPSISVPLGPSLATATRLTSGGARPTVQTTSTLGAASPSLGVQMTDAWNQSWTMVPANSSNQLGRLRTLYQYATGTLPHADPNTELSQEEAEKQFLCEYPLQAQAVSPQSGNVIFRLHGCRDNHAGPLRPRVIHADPTFTQGPNCIVCIDDLNASSLRPYVNPNLKYHFVRSAGEKPGDMVRIGSYGSKDFYVCAISGGRCPAVPGQNPFDGRKAFSDFILFVYEAMSVPAATGSGRSTGGSFVYSVR
;
A
#
# COMPACT_ATOMS: atom_id res chain seq x y z
N MET A 1 -8.41 -32.61 -56.96
CA MET A 1 -7.95 -31.34 -56.36
C MET A 1 -9.05 -30.74 -55.47
N LEU A 2 -9.33 -31.29 -54.27
CA LEU A 2 -10.33 -30.71 -53.34
C LEU A 2 -9.81 -30.45 -51.91
N GLY A 3 -8.59 -30.88 -51.55
CA GLY A 3 -8.08 -30.78 -50.17
C GLY A 3 -7.60 -29.38 -49.73
N GLY A 4 -7.37 -28.44 -50.66
CA GLY A 4 -6.79 -27.13 -50.32
C GLY A 4 -7.75 -26.16 -49.61
N ILE A 5 -9.06 -26.25 -49.90
CA ILE A 5 -10.05 -25.23 -49.47
C ILE A 5 -10.37 -25.37 -47.97
N PHE A 6 -10.28 -26.57 -47.39
CA PHE A 6 -10.51 -26.78 -45.95
C PHE A 6 -9.41 -26.17 -45.06
N SER A 7 -8.16 -26.15 -45.53
CA SER A 7 -7.03 -25.65 -44.73
C SER A 7 -7.10 -24.13 -44.49
N LEU A 8 -7.48 -23.35 -45.51
CA LEU A 8 -7.54 -21.89 -45.42
C LEU A 8 -8.59 -21.40 -44.42
N ARG A 9 -9.75 -22.08 -44.35
CA ARG A 9 -10.82 -21.76 -43.39
C ARG A 9 -10.41 -22.01 -41.94
N HIS A 10 -9.66 -23.07 -41.66
CA HIS A 10 -9.17 -23.31 -40.29
C HIS A 10 -8.07 -22.32 -39.88
N LEU A 11 -7.16 -21.94 -40.78
CA LEU A 11 -6.16 -20.89 -40.51
C LEU A 11 -6.81 -19.54 -40.20
N MET A 12 -7.88 -19.14 -40.92
CA MET A 12 -8.64 -17.93 -40.58
C MET A 12 -9.29 -18.01 -39.19
N CYS A 13 -9.89 -19.14 -38.80
CA CYS A 13 -10.48 -19.28 -37.47
C CYS A 13 -9.43 -19.18 -36.35
N ILE A 14 -8.26 -19.82 -36.51
CA ILE A 14 -7.16 -19.73 -35.53
C ILE A 14 -6.65 -18.28 -35.42
N GLY A 15 -6.48 -17.59 -36.55
CA GLY A 15 -6.12 -16.16 -36.56
C GLY A 15 -7.15 -15.27 -35.85
N ALA A 16 -8.43 -15.48 -36.11
CA ALA A 16 -9.51 -14.74 -35.46
C ALA A 16 -9.55 -14.95 -33.94
N CYS A 17 -9.36 -16.19 -33.47
CA CYS A 17 -9.24 -16.49 -32.04
C CYS A 17 -8.06 -15.75 -31.40
N LEU A 18 -6.89 -15.76 -32.04
CA LEU A 18 -5.69 -15.07 -31.54
C LEU A 18 -5.81 -13.53 -31.52
N LEU A 19 -6.54 -12.93 -32.46
CA LEU A 19 -6.86 -11.49 -32.38
C LEU A 19 -7.86 -11.19 -31.24
N SER A 20 -8.83 -12.08 -30.98
CA SER A 20 -9.84 -11.85 -29.93
C SER A 20 -9.26 -11.90 -28.51
N SER A 21 -8.27 -12.76 -28.23
CA SER A 21 -7.63 -12.82 -26.92
C SER A 21 -6.72 -11.61 -26.64
N ALA A 22 -6.13 -11.01 -27.67
CA ALA A 22 -5.35 -9.77 -27.54
C ALA A 22 -6.22 -8.59 -27.05
N CYS A 23 -7.49 -8.51 -27.46
CA CYS A 23 -8.43 -7.48 -27.02
C CYS A 23 -8.88 -7.64 -25.55
N ALA A 24 -8.95 -8.87 -25.04
CA ALA A 24 -9.24 -9.12 -23.62
C ALA A 24 -8.09 -8.64 -22.72
N SER A 25 -6.84 -8.87 -23.14
CA SER A 25 -5.64 -8.45 -22.40
C SER A 25 -5.52 -6.93 -22.27
N THR A 26 -5.83 -6.16 -23.31
CA THR A 26 -5.81 -4.69 -23.24
C THR A 26 -6.90 -4.15 -22.33
N GLN A 27 -8.12 -4.72 -22.36
CA GLN A 27 -9.21 -4.28 -21.47
C GLN A 27 -8.93 -4.60 -19.98
N LEU A 28 -8.23 -5.70 -19.68
CA LEU A 28 -7.75 -6.01 -18.33
C LEU A 28 -6.70 -5.01 -17.82
N ASN A 29 -5.77 -4.58 -18.68
CA ASN A 29 -4.82 -3.52 -18.34
C ASN A 29 -5.52 -2.18 -18.04
N HIS A 30 -6.57 -1.83 -18.78
CA HIS A 30 -7.36 -0.63 -18.49
C HIS A 30 -8.08 -0.70 -17.13
N ASN A 31 -8.73 -1.82 -16.82
CA ASN A 31 -9.40 -2.00 -15.52
C ASN A 31 -8.39 -1.97 -14.35
N THR A 32 -7.21 -2.56 -14.52
CA THR A 32 -6.14 -2.54 -13.51
C THR A 32 -5.60 -1.13 -13.28
N ALA A 33 -5.43 -0.35 -14.36
CA ALA A 33 -4.99 1.04 -14.29
C ALA A 33 -6.03 1.97 -13.63
N ASP A 34 -7.32 1.76 -13.91
CA ASP A 34 -8.42 2.53 -13.32
C ASP A 34 -8.58 2.22 -11.81
N LEU A 35 -8.44 0.94 -11.42
CA LEU A 35 -8.34 0.54 -10.02
C LEU A 35 -7.14 1.21 -9.32
N ALA A 36 -5.94 1.19 -9.91
CA ALA A 36 -4.77 1.85 -9.35
C ALA A 36 -4.95 3.37 -9.19
N SER A 37 -5.64 4.03 -10.14
CA SER A 37 -6.05 5.43 -10.04
C SER A 37 -7.00 5.68 -8.87
N SER A 38 -7.98 4.79 -8.68
CA SER A 38 -8.97 4.90 -7.59
C SER A 38 -8.36 4.78 -6.19
N LEU A 39 -7.30 3.97 -6.02
CA LEU A 39 -6.61 3.78 -4.73
C LEU A 39 -5.99 5.08 -4.21
N ASN A 40 -5.27 5.81 -5.07
CA ASN A 40 -4.66 7.09 -4.69
C ASN A 40 -5.74 8.12 -4.28
N SER A 41 -6.85 8.17 -5.03
CA SER A 41 -8.01 9.01 -4.69
C SER A 41 -8.63 8.63 -3.34
N LEU A 42 -8.74 7.34 -3.04
CA LEU A 42 -9.30 6.82 -1.79
C LEU A 42 -8.39 7.14 -0.59
N THR A 43 -7.08 6.88 -0.67
CA THR A 43 -6.16 7.25 0.41
C THR A 43 -6.13 8.76 0.63
N LYS A 44 -6.12 9.57 -0.45
CA LYS A 44 -6.17 11.03 -0.33
C LYS A 44 -7.46 11.51 0.36
N ARG A 45 -8.60 10.85 0.12
CA ARG A 45 -9.86 11.12 0.83
C ARG A 45 -9.79 10.73 2.31
N GLN A 46 -9.17 9.61 2.67
CA GLN A 46 -8.95 9.23 4.07
C GLN A 46 -8.06 10.24 4.80
N ILE A 47 -6.99 10.70 4.15
CA ILE A 47 -6.09 11.73 4.68
C ILE A 47 -6.85 13.04 4.93
N PHE A 48 -7.67 13.51 3.99
CA PHE A 48 -8.48 14.72 4.21
C PHE A 48 -9.61 14.53 5.22
N PHE A 49 -10.18 13.33 5.37
CA PHE A 49 -11.11 13.04 6.46
C PHE A 49 -10.40 13.17 7.81
N ASN A 50 -9.25 12.50 7.99
CA ASN A 50 -8.51 12.55 9.25
C ASN A 50 -7.99 13.97 9.56
N LEU A 51 -7.56 14.74 8.56
CA LEU A 51 -7.27 16.18 8.71
C LEU A 51 -8.51 17.00 9.09
N SER A 52 -9.70 16.66 8.56
CA SER A 52 -10.94 17.36 8.90
C SER A 52 -11.31 17.17 10.36
N GLN A 53 -11.13 15.94 10.87
CA GLN A 53 -11.37 15.56 12.27
C GLN A 53 -10.31 16.16 13.20
N ALA A 54 -9.02 16.13 12.83
CA ALA A 54 -7.92 16.69 13.63
C ALA A 54 -8.05 18.20 13.94
N ILE A 55 -8.75 18.94 13.08
CA ILE A 55 -9.07 20.38 13.27
C ILE A 55 -10.34 20.58 14.11
N GLU A 56 -11.24 19.60 14.12
CA GLU A 56 -12.59 19.71 14.72
C GLU A 56 -12.63 19.17 16.15
N ASP A 57 -11.88 18.11 16.43
CA ASP A 57 -11.88 17.38 17.68
C ASP A 57 -10.44 17.05 18.12
N PRO A 58 -9.93 17.62 19.24
CA PRO A 58 -8.61 17.29 19.76
C PRO A 58 -8.54 15.85 20.31
N GLU A 59 -9.68 15.19 20.54
CA GLU A 59 -9.78 13.81 21.01
C GLU A 59 -10.01 12.77 19.89
N PHE A 60 -10.01 13.19 18.62
CA PHE A 60 -10.33 12.32 17.51
C PHE A 60 -9.44 11.06 17.43
N VAL A 61 -9.98 10.00 16.84
CA VAL A 61 -9.26 8.77 16.51
C VAL A 61 -9.21 8.65 14.98
N PRO A 62 -8.02 8.60 14.35
CA PRO A 62 -7.91 8.49 12.90
C PRO A 62 -8.57 7.22 12.38
N SER A 63 -9.41 7.33 11.35
CA SER A 63 -9.86 6.17 10.59
C SER A 63 -8.94 6.00 9.37
N GLN A 64 -8.05 5.02 9.41
CA GLN A 64 -7.16 4.71 8.30
C GLN A 64 -7.24 3.23 7.98
N VAL A 65 -7.40 2.91 6.70
CA VAL A 65 -7.43 1.52 6.20
C VAL A 65 -6.22 1.34 5.31
N THR A 66 -5.33 0.41 5.68
CA THR A 66 -4.28 -0.03 4.77
C THR A 66 -4.93 -0.94 3.74
N ILE A 67 -5.05 -0.45 2.51
CA ILE A 67 -5.37 -1.32 1.37
C ILE A 67 -4.06 -2.04 1.03
N SER A 68 -3.94 -3.27 1.50
CA SER A 68 -2.89 -4.16 1.00
C SER A 68 -3.22 -4.50 -0.45
N ILE A 69 -2.21 -4.48 -1.32
CA ILE A 69 -2.33 -4.89 -2.72
C ILE A 69 -2.38 -6.43 -2.76
N GLY A 70 -3.51 -6.98 -2.33
CA GLY A 70 -4.14 -8.06 -3.09
C GLY A 70 -4.79 -7.48 -4.36
N VAL A 71 -5.55 -8.21 -5.22
CA VAL A 71 -5.88 -7.66 -6.56
C VAL A 71 -7.26 -7.94 -7.28
N ALA A 72 -8.16 -8.85 -6.83
CA ALA A 72 -9.45 -9.34 -7.47
C ALA A 72 -9.45 -10.32 -8.71
N GLN A 73 -9.90 -11.58 -8.52
CA GLN A 73 -9.82 -12.71 -9.47
C GLN A 73 -10.98 -12.75 -10.47
N THR A 74 -10.69 -12.86 -11.77
CA THR A 74 -11.72 -13.11 -12.80
C THR A 74 -11.39 -14.35 -13.62
N ALA A 75 -12.09 -15.46 -13.35
CA ALA A 75 -11.99 -16.67 -14.15
C ALA A 75 -12.90 -16.56 -15.38
N ASN A 76 -12.31 -16.64 -16.58
CA ASN A 76 -13.07 -16.64 -17.83
C ASN A 76 -12.60 -17.80 -18.71
N SER A 77 -13.21 -18.97 -18.53
CA SER A 77 -12.85 -20.18 -19.27
C SER A 77 -13.54 -20.20 -20.65
N VAL A 78 -12.85 -19.73 -21.68
CA VAL A 78 -13.25 -20.07 -23.05
C VAL A 78 -12.74 -21.47 -23.34
N SER A 79 -13.65 -22.46 -23.35
CA SER A 79 -13.35 -23.85 -23.70
C SER A 79 -13.76 -24.15 -25.16
N PRO A 80 -12.90 -23.90 -26.17
CA PRO A 80 -13.20 -24.24 -27.54
C PRO A 80 -13.15 -25.77 -27.73
N SER A 81 -14.30 -26.43 -27.58
CA SER A 81 -14.43 -27.87 -27.84
C SER A 81 -14.43 -28.15 -29.35
N ILE A 82 -13.26 -28.00 -30.00
CA ILE A 82 -13.07 -28.36 -31.41
C ILE A 82 -12.84 -29.86 -31.49
N SER A 83 -13.93 -30.63 -31.52
CA SER A 83 -13.88 -32.07 -31.80
C SER A 83 -13.63 -32.28 -33.30
N VAL A 84 -12.37 -32.41 -33.71
CA VAL A 84 -12.02 -32.91 -35.04
C VAL A 84 -12.08 -34.45 -35.01
N PRO A 85 -13.02 -35.11 -35.71
CA PRO A 85 -12.99 -36.56 -35.85
C PRO A 85 -11.86 -36.93 -36.83
N LEU A 86 -10.69 -37.32 -36.30
CA LEU A 86 -9.54 -37.78 -37.08
C LEU A 86 -9.72 -39.22 -37.61
N GLY A 87 -10.82 -39.42 -38.36
CA GLY A 87 -11.21 -40.71 -38.94
C GLY A 87 -11.64 -41.76 -37.89
N PRO A 88 -12.09 -42.95 -38.36
CA PRO A 88 -12.33 -44.08 -37.47
C PRO A 88 -10.99 -44.67 -37.00
N SER A 89 -10.83 -44.90 -35.70
CA SER A 89 -9.66 -45.60 -35.18
C SER A 89 -9.69 -47.07 -35.62
N LEU A 90 -8.70 -47.51 -36.39
CA LEU A 90 -8.59 -48.91 -36.75
C LEU A 90 -7.92 -49.71 -35.61
N ALA A 91 -8.74 -50.33 -34.77
CA ALA A 91 -8.26 -51.25 -33.73
C ALA A 91 -8.09 -52.66 -34.35
N THR A 92 -6.85 -53.05 -34.61
CA THR A 92 -6.51 -54.40 -35.10
C THR A 92 -6.10 -55.27 -33.93
N ALA A 93 -6.91 -56.29 -33.61
CA ALA A 93 -6.59 -57.27 -32.58
C ALA A 93 -6.17 -58.59 -33.23
N THR A 94 -4.89 -58.94 -33.11
CA THR A 94 -4.36 -60.22 -33.57
C THR A 94 -4.35 -61.20 -32.40
N ARG A 95 -5.11 -62.30 -32.50
CA ARG A 95 -5.06 -63.39 -31.51
C ARG A 95 -4.35 -64.60 -32.10
N LEU A 96 -3.26 -65.03 -31.44
CA LEU A 96 -2.69 -66.36 -31.63
C LEU A 96 -3.27 -67.30 -30.56
N THR A 97 -3.90 -68.39 -31.00
CA THR A 97 -4.37 -69.46 -30.11
C THR A 97 -3.47 -70.68 -30.25
N SER A 98 -2.54 -70.86 -29.31
CA SER A 98 -1.66 -72.04 -29.24
C SER A 98 -2.36 -73.20 -28.53
N GLY A 99 -3.23 -73.91 -29.24
CA GLY A 99 -4.03 -75.02 -28.73
C GLY A 99 -4.26 -76.11 -29.78
N GLY A 100 -3.19 -76.81 -30.17
CA GLY A 100 -3.22 -77.84 -31.21
C GLY A 100 -1.97 -77.79 -32.11
N ALA A 101 -1.69 -78.90 -32.81
CA ALA A 101 -0.42 -79.12 -33.53
C ALA A 101 -0.17 -78.25 -34.79
N ARG A 102 -1.00 -77.22 -35.03
CA ARG A 102 -0.77 -76.17 -36.02
C ARG A 102 -1.22 -74.82 -35.44
N PRO A 103 -0.37 -73.78 -35.40
CA PRO A 103 -0.78 -72.46 -34.95
C PRO A 103 -1.69 -71.81 -36.00
N THR A 104 -2.88 -71.39 -35.59
CA THR A 104 -3.81 -70.62 -36.42
C THR A 104 -3.78 -69.17 -35.97
N VAL A 105 -3.45 -68.25 -36.87
CA VAL A 105 -3.45 -66.81 -36.60
C VAL A 105 -4.81 -66.24 -37.01
N GLN A 106 -5.57 -65.71 -36.05
CA GLN A 106 -6.84 -65.05 -36.35
C GLN A 106 -6.71 -63.54 -36.09
N THR A 107 -6.70 -62.79 -37.19
CA THR A 107 -6.64 -61.32 -37.18
C THR A 107 -8.06 -60.77 -37.27
N THR A 108 -8.48 -60.00 -36.28
CA THR A 108 -9.81 -59.36 -36.26
C THR A 108 -9.64 -57.85 -36.20
N SER A 109 -10.07 -57.16 -37.26
CA SER A 109 -10.13 -55.70 -37.31
C SER A 109 -11.56 -55.24 -37.00
N THR A 110 -11.72 -54.44 -35.94
CA THR A 110 -13.01 -53.83 -35.59
C THR A 110 -12.97 -52.33 -35.85
N LEU A 111 -13.84 -51.86 -36.75
CA LEU A 111 -14.08 -50.45 -36.99
C LEU A 111 -14.92 -49.87 -35.84
N GLY A 112 -14.22 -49.44 -34.79
CA GLY A 112 -14.83 -48.67 -33.70
C GLY A 112 -15.00 -47.20 -34.09
N ALA A 113 -16.18 -46.64 -33.82
CA ALA A 113 -16.43 -45.20 -33.96
C ALA A 113 -15.79 -44.41 -32.80
N ALA A 114 -14.46 -44.43 -32.70
CA ALA A 114 -13.74 -43.53 -31.80
C ALA A 114 -13.53 -42.18 -32.50
N SER A 115 -13.96 -41.10 -31.86
CA SER A 115 -13.56 -39.74 -32.21
C SER A 115 -12.43 -39.28 -31.27
N PRO A 116 -11.14 -39.45 -31.63
CA PRO A 116 -10.05 -38.88 -30.85
C PRO A 116 -10.05 -37.36 -30.98
N SER A 117 -10.79 -36.68 -30.10
CA SER A 117 -10.86 -35.21 -30.07
C SER A 117 -9.61 -34.62 -29.41
N LEU A 118 -8.82 -33.86 -30.17
CA LEU A 118 -7.71 -33.08 -29.64
C LEU A 118 -8.25 -31.84 -28.91
N GLY A 119 -8.52 -31.96 -27.61
CA GLY A 119 -8.93 -30.84 -26.77
C GLY A 119 -7.77 -29.91 -26.44
N VAL A 120 -7.68 -28.76 -27.12
CA VAL A 120 -6.76 -27.69 -26.74
C VAL A 120 -7.42 -26.82 -25.66
N GLN A 121 -7.16 -27.15 -24.39
CA GLN A 121 -7.66 -26.37 -23.27
C GLN A 121 -6.70 -25.21 -22.97
N MET A 122 -7.08 -23.99 -23.37
CA MET A 122 -6.36 -22.77 -23.02
C MET A 122 -6.95 -22.18 -21.73
N THR A 123 -6.34 -22.46 -20.59
CA THR A 123 -6.69 -21.82 -19.31
C THR A 123 -5.85 -20.57 -19.11
N ASP A 124 -6.42 -19.40 -19.37
CA ASP A 124 -5.88 -18.14 -18.84
C ASP A 124 -6.51 -17.88 -17.47
N ALA A 125 -5.69 -17.88 -16.42
CA ALA A 125 -6.12 -17.88 -15.03
C ALA A 125 -5.27 -16.88 -14.23
N TRP A 126 -5.66 -15.61 -14.28
CA TRP A 126 -4.98 -14.55 -13.56
C TRP A 126 -5.51 -14.44 -12.12
N ASN A 127 -4.69 -14.80 -11.12
CA ASN A 127 -5.07 -14.63 -9.70
C ASN A 127 -4.81 -13.22 -9.21
N GLN A 128 -5.78 -12.69 -8.48
CA GLN A 128 -5.84 -11.37 -7.92
C GLN A 128 -6.81 -11.47 -6.67
N SER A 129 -6.49 -10.98 -5.46
CA SER A 129 -7.42 -10.99 -4.27
C SER A 129 -7.24 -9.86 -3.20
N TRP A 130 -7.91 -8.69 -3.27
CA TRP A 130 -7.63 -7.54 -2.36
C TRP A 130 -7.98 -7.80 -0.88
N THR A 131 -7.16 -7.29 0.04
CA THR A 131 -7.44 -7.28 1.49
C THR A 131 -7.33 -5.88 2.08
N MET A 132 -8.45 -5.39 2.63
CA MET A 132 -8.49 -4.17 3.43
C MET A 132 -8.24 -4.53 4.88
N VAL A 133 -7.17 -4.01 5.48
CA VAL A 133 -6.85 -4.22 6.90
C VAL A 133 -7.00 -2.87 7.61
N PRO A 134 -8.00 -2.70 8.50
CA PRO A 134 -8.09 -1.49 9.32
C PRO A 134 -6.94 -1.46 10.31
N ALA A 135 -6.38 -0.27 10.58
CA ALA A 135 -5.47 -0.11 11.71
C ALA A 135 -6.22 -0.35 13.02
N ASN A 136 -5.89 -1.46 13.69
CA ASN A 136 -6.47 -1.86 14.97
C ASN A 136 -5.48 -1.70 16.15
N SER A 137 -4.23 -1.37 15.86
CA SER A 137 -3.21 -1.11 16.87
C SER A 137 -3.39 0.26 17.49
N SER A 138 -3.54 0.32 18.82
CA SER A 138 -3.54 1.57 19.59
C SER A 138 -2.30 2.43 19.33
N ASN A 139 -1.13 1.82 19.17
CA ASN A 139 0.12 2.52 18.87
C ASN A 139 0.15 3.10 17.44
N GLN A 140 -0.40 2.40 16.44
CA GLN A 140 -0.52 2.95 15.07
C GLN A 140 -1.50 4.13 15.03
N LEU A 141 -2.67 3.98 15.66
CA LEU A 141 -3.68 5.03 15.74
C LEU A 141 -3.16 6.25 16.52
N GLY A 142 -2.42 6.03 17.61
CA GLY A 142 -1.75 7.08 18.37
C GLY A 142 -0.75 7.89 17.52
N ARG A 143 0.12 7.22 16.75
CA ARG A 143 1.05 7.90 15.82
C ARG A 143 0.34 8.75 14.81
N LEU A 144 -0.65 8.18 14.13
CA LEU A 144 -1.41 8.91 13.13
C LEU A 144 -2.07 10.13 13.77
N ARG A 145 -2.68 9.99 14.93
CA ARG A 145 -3.31 11.10 15.65
C ARG A 145 -2.30 12.21 15.92
N THR A 146 -1.18 11.90 16.57
CA THR A 146 -0.13 12.89 16.86
C THR A 146 0.47 13.51 15.58
N LEU A 147 0.62 12.73 14.50
CA LEU A 147 1.11 13.19 13.19
C LEU A 147 0.13 14.15 12.50
N TYR A 148 -1.17 13.83 12.50
CA TYR A 148 -2.21 14.73 11.99
C TYR A 148 -2.32 16.00 12.85
N GLN A 149 -2.34 15.87 14.18
CA GLN A 149 -2.35 17.01 15.12
C GLN A 149 -1.14 17.93 14.93
N TYR A 150 0.06 17.38 14.70
CA TYR A 150 1.25 18.17 14.41
C TYR A 150 1.13 18.93 13.07
N ALA A 151 0.59 18.27 12.03
CA ALA A 151 0.39 18.88 10.72
C ALA A 151 -0.63 20.03 10.71
N THR A 152 -1.69 19.90 11.53
CA THR A 152 -2.75 20.91 11.71
C THR A 152 -2.49 21.87 12.87
N GLY A 153 -1.44 21.63 13.65
CA GLY A 153 -1.09 22.37 14.87
C GLY A 153 -2.06 22.25 16.04
N THR A 154 -2.88 21.20 16.07
CA THR A 154 -3.86 20.91 17.14
C THR A 154 -3.31 19.94 18.20
N LEU A 155 -2.02 20.03 18.50
CA LEU A 155 -1.43 19.29 19.63
C LEU A 155 -2.04 19.76 20.96
N PRO A 156 -2.21 18.88 21.97
CA PRO A 156 -2.93 19.22 23.19
C PRO A 156 -2.05 20.01 24.18
N HIS A 157 -2.08 21.35 24.10
CA HIS A 157 -1.25 22.23 24.94
C HIS A 157 -1.96 22.78 26.19
N ALA A 158 -1.15 23.32 27.12
CA ALA A 158 -1.60 23.69 28.47
C ALA A 158 -2.49 24.94 28.55
N ASP A 159 -2.34 25.88 27.61
CA ASP A 159 -3.22 27.04 27.44
C ASP A 159 -3.66 27.10 25.97
N PRO A 160 -4.95 26.82 25.64
CA PRO A 160 -5.44 26.73 24.28
C PRO A 160 -5.38 28.05 23.49
N ASN A 161 -5.10 29.19 24.14
CA ASN A 161 -5.05 30.51 23.50
C ASN A 161 -3.65 30.93 23.06
N THR A 162 -2.60 30.22 23.47
CA THR A 162 -1.21 30.54 23.14
C THR A 162 -0.72 29.68 21.98
N GLU A 163 -0.35 30.31 20.86
CA GLU A 163 0.33 29.62 19.76
C GLU A 163 1.68 29.05 20.22
N LEU A 164 1.91 27.76 19.99
CA LEU A 164 3.21 27.13 20.29
C LEU A 164 4.28 27.60 19.30
N SER A 165 5.49 27.86 19.79
CA SER A 165 6.67 27.94 18.92
C SER A 165 6.98 26.57 18.31
N GLN A 166 7.70 26.55 17.16
CA GLN A 166 8.09 25.28 16.53
C GLN A 166 8.89 24.39 17.50
N GLU A 167 9.79 24.95 18.31
CA GLU A 167 10.64 24.20 19.24
C GLU A 167 9.82 23.49 20.35
N GLU A 168 8.83 24.17 20.94
CA GLU A 168 7.99 23.54 21.97
C GLU A 168 7.03 22.52 21.35
N ALA A 169 6.52 22.78 20.13
CA ALA A 169 5.70 21.82 19.39
C ALA A 169 6.48 20.56 18.98
N GLU A 170 7.73 20.68 18.54
CA GLU A 170 8.61 19.53 18.27
C GLU A 170 8.90 18.73 19.54
N LYS A 171 9.22 19.41 20.64
CA LYS A 171 9.44 18.78 21.95
C LYS A 171 8.19 18.04 22.45
N GLN A 172 7.01 18.64 22.32
CA GLN A 172 5.74 17.99 22.66
C GLN A 172 5.46 16.79 21.74
N PHE A 173 5.67 16.94 20.44
CA PHE A 173 5.53 15.85 19.46
C PHE A 173 6.42 14.65 19.82
N LEU A 174 7.70 14.87 20.14
CA LEU A 174 8.62 13.81 20.57
C LEU A 174 8.13 13.08 21.83
N CYS A 175 7.47 13.78 22.75
CA CYS A 175 6.94 13.20 23.98
C CYS A 175 5.67 12.37 23.77
N GLU A 176 4.81 12.76 22.82
CA GLU A 176 3.55 12.09 22.53
C GLU A 176 3.69 10.95 21.50
N TYR A 177 4.51 11.15 20.46
CA TYR A 177 4.63 10.23 19.33
C TYR A 177 5.19 8.86 19.78
N PRO A 178 4.37 7.78 19.77
CA PRO A 178 4.76 6.54 20.41
C PRO A 178 5.63 5.71 19.46
N LEU A 179 6.96 5.79 19.62
CA LEU A 179 7.96 5.06 18.82
C LEU A 179 7.90 3.54 19.05
N GLN A 180 8.35 2.72 18.07
CA GLN A 180 8.30 1.27 18.24
C GLN A 180 9.48 0.86 19.10
N ALA A 181 9.23 0.31 20.29
CA ALA A 181 10.17 -0.62 20.88
C ALA A 181 9.98 -1.96 20.16
N GLN A 182 11.00 -2.43 19.44
CA GLN A 182 11.00 -3.81 18.96
C GLN A 182 10.99 -4.72 20.20
N ALA A 183 9.98 -5.60 20.30
CA ALA A 183 9.79 -6.54 21.41
C ALA A 183 10.80 -7.70 21.31
N VAL A 184 12.08 -7.36 21.44
CA VAL A 184 13.22 -8.26 21.22
C VAL A 184 14.20 -8.10 22.40
N SER A 185 14.92 -9.18 22.69
CA SER A 185 15.84 -9.39 23.82
C SER A 185 16.67 -8.15 24.23
N PRO A 186 17.03 -7.96 25.52
CA PRO A 186 17.90 -6.85 25.96
C PRO A 186 19.30 -6.76 25.29
N GLN A 187 19.66 -7.71 24.41
CA GLN A 187 20.87 -7.66 23.57
C GLN A 187 20.63 -7.18 22.12
N SER A 188 19.39 -7.01 21.67
CA SER A 188 19.08 -6.70 20.27
C SER A 188 18.88 -5.20 20.03
N GLY A 189 19.97 -4.49 19.73
CA GLY A 189 20.03 -3.31 18.84
C GLY A 189 19.12 -2.09 19.10
N ASN A 190 18.23 -2.11 20.09
CA ASN A 190 17.29 -1.04 20.34
C ASN A 190 18.02 0.25 20.77
N VAL A 191 17.69 1.35 20.12
CA VAL A 191 18.21 2.67 20.40
C VAL A 191 17.59 3.18 21.70
N ILE A 192 18.41 3.47 22.70
CA ILE A 192 17.95 3.95 24.01
C ILE A 192 18.31 5.43 24.15
N PHE A 193 17.31 6.28 24.28
CA PHE A 193 17.51 7.71 24.52
C PHE A 193 16.60 8.24 25.63
N ARG A 194 16.90 9.45 26.11
CA ARG A 194 16.15 10.13 27.17
C ARG A 194 15.55 11.41 26.63
N LEU A 195 14.22 11.51 26.65
CA LEU A 195 13.53 12.77 26.45
C LEU A 195 13.45 13.53 27.77
N HIS A 196 13.80 14.81 27.73
CA HIS A 196 13.73 15.71 28.87
C HIS A 196 12.60 16.72 28.68
N GLY A 197 11.92 17.08 29.76
CA GLY A 197 10.83 18.07 29.70
C GLY A 197 9.51 17.56 29.13
N CYS A 198 9.33 16.24 29.00
CA CYS A 198 8.00 15.66 28.78
C CYS A 198 7.15 15.87 30.03
N ARG A 199 5.92 16.35 29.82
CA ARG A 199 4.92 16.50 30.88
C ARG A 199 4.16 15.18 31.02
N ASP A 200 4.29 14.54 32.18
CA ASP A 200 3.38 13.46 32.54
C ASP A 200 1.98 14.06 32.82
N ASN A 201 0.91 13.31 32.54
CA ASN A 201 -0.48 13.71 32.83
C ASN A 201 -0.81 13.81 34.33
N HIS A 202 0.20 13.73 35.20
CA HIS A 202 0.11 13.91 36.63
C HIS A 202 1.02 15.08 37.00
N ALA A 203 0.56 15.97 37.88
CA ALA A 203 1.22 17.25 38.20
C ALA A 203 2.51 17.13 39.04
N GLY A 204 3.34 16.11 38.75
CA GLY A 204 4.67 15.93 39.31
C GLY A 204 5.74 16.72 38.54
N PRO A 205 6.99 16.71 39.05
CA PRO A 205 8.12 17.33 38.35
C PRO A 205 8.39 16.63 37.01
N LEU A 206 8.81 17.40 36.01
CA LEU A 206 9.19 16.90 34.68
C LEU A 206 10.27 15.81 34.79
N ARG A 207 9.89 14.55 34.58
CA ARG A 207 10.82 13.41 34.65
C ARG A 207 11.39 13.10 33.26
N PRO A 208 12.67 12.68 33.17
CA PRO A 208 13.22 12.21 31.92
C PRO A 208 12.56 10.87 31.53
N ARG A 209 11.92 10.83 30.37
CA ARG A 209 11.32 9.60 29.83
C ARG A 209 12.39 8.83 29.06
N VAL A 210 12.69 7.62 29.50
CA VAL A 210 13.52 6.68 28.73
C VAL A 210 12.66 6.05 27.64
N ILE A 211 13.12 6.11 26.40
CA ILE A 211 12.48 5.49 25.25
C ILE A 211 13.43 4.45 24.66
N HIS A 212 12.88 3.30 24.32
CA HIS A 212 13.52 2.26 23.53
C HIS A 212 12.90 2.31 22.13
N ALA A 213 13.70 2.65 21.12
CA ALA A 213 13.26 2.76 19.74
C ALA A 213 13.99 1.73 18.86
N ASP A 214 13.27 1.14 17.92
CA ASP A 214 13.80 0.34 16.84
C ASP A 214 14.63 1.24 15.89
N PRO A 215 15.90 0.92 15.59
CA PRO A 215 16.76 1.71 14.72
C PRO A 215 16.12 2.07 13.37
N THR A 216 15.30 1.17 12.82
CA THR A 216 14.67 1.33 11.49
C THR A 216 13.63 2.45 11.43
N PHE A 217 13.11 2.89 12.58
CA PHE A 217 12.24 4.08 12.68
C PHE A 217 13.02 5.37 12.89
N THR A 218 14.22 5.27 13.48
CA THR A 218 15.07 6.42 13.81
C THR A 218 16.11 6.75 12.74
N GLN A 219 16.29 5.86 11.75
CA GLN A 219 17.24 6.00 10.67
C GLN A 219 16.61 5.72 9.30
N GLY A 220 16.66 6.70 8.42
CA GLY A 220 16.26 6.56 7.03
C GLY A 220 16.10 7.92 6.35
N PRO A 221 15.86 7.97 5.03
CA PRO A 221 15.55 9.22 4.34
C PRO A 221 14.24 9.85 4.84
N ASN A 222 13.32 9.01 5.34
CA ASN A 222 11.94 9.37 5.67
C ASN A 222 11.55 9.05 7.13
N CYS A 223 12.49 8.95 8.07
CA CYS A 223 12.16 8.78 9.50
C CYS A 223 11.28 9.94 9.98
N ILE A 224 10.17 9.70 10.69
CA ILE A 224 9.37 10.78 11.31
C ILE A 224 10.10 11.43 12.50
N VAL A 225 10.74 10.60 13.33
CA VAL A 225 11.65 11.02 14.40
C VAL A 225 13.02 10.41 14.11
N CYS A 226 14.00 11.26 13.84
CA CYS A 226 15.33 10.87 13.39
C CYS A 226 16.37 11.01 14.52
N ILE A 227 17.52 10.35 14.39
CA ILE A 227 18.68 10.49 15.28
C ILE A 227 19.94 10.67 14.44
N ASP A 228 20.71 11.74 14.69
CA ASP A 228 21.84 12.16 13.84
C ASP A 228 23.00 11.15 13.82
N ASP A 229 23.38 10.63 14.99
CA ASP A 229 24.47 9.66 15.14
C ASP A 229 24.15 8.65 16.25
N LEU A 230 24.02 7.37 15.88
CA LEU A 230 23.81 6.27 16.81
C LEU A 230 25.05 5.93 17.66
N ASN A 231 26.23 6.44 17.30
CA ASN A 231 27.48 6.24 18.03
C ASN A 231 27.71 7.32 19.09
N ALA A 232 26.89 8.38 19.12
CA ALA A 232 27.02 9.45 20.09
C ALA A 232 26.72 8.95 21.51
N SER A 233 27.53 9.39 22.49
CA SER A 233 27.35 9.05 23.91
C SER A 233 26.05 9.58 24.52
N SER A 234 25.41 10.55 23.84
CA SER A 234 24.09 11.08 24.16
C SER A 234 23.31 11.25 22.87
N LEU A 235 22.40 10.32 22.63
CA LEU A 235 21.54 10.29 21.45
C LEU A 235 20.48 11.38 21.55
N ARG A 236 20.35 12.18 20.48
CA ARG A 236 19.38 13.28 20.39
C ARG A 236 18.35 12.96 19.30
N PRO A 237 17.10 12.65 19.66
CA PRO A 237 16.02 12.55 18.69
C PRO A 237 15.56 13.94 18.26
N TYR A 238 15.19 14.08 16.99
CA TYR A 238 14.59 15.29 16.43
C TYR A 238 13.49 14.93 15.43
N VAL A 239 12.56 15.86 15.18
CA VAL A 239 11.49 15.68 14.19
C VAL A 239 12.07 15.87 12.78
N ASN A 240 11.63 15.08 11.79
CA ASN A 240 12.11 15.20 10.42
C ASN A 240 12.00 16.66 9.93
N PRO A 241 13.06 17.29 9.40
CA PRO A 241 13.02 18.69 8.98
C PRO A 241 12.07 18.94 7.80
N ASN A 242 11.62 17.93 7.06
CA ASN A 242 10.57 18.06 6.05
C ASN A 242 9.16 18.08 6.65
N LEU A 243 8.95 17.52 7.85
CA LEU A 243 7.68 17.54 8.58
C LEU A 243 7.57 18.85 9.37
N LYS A 244 6.83 19.82 8.83
CA LYS A 244 6.64 21.13 9.46
C LYS A 244 5.43 21.13 10.40
N TYR A 245 5.55 21.83 11.53
CA TYR A 245 4.43 22.08 12.44
C TYR A 245 3.41 23.06 11.82
N HIS A 246 2.12 22.87 12.05
CA HIS A 246 1.01 23.76 11.61
C HIS A 246 1.11 24.18 10.13
N PHE A 247 1.42 23.23 9.24
CA PHE A 247 1.66 23.53 7.82
C PHE A 247 0.40 23.38 6.94
N VAL A 248 -0.61 22.64 7.42
CA VAL A 248 -1.92 22.49 6.80
C VAL A 248 -2.92 23.38 7.54
N ARG A 249 -3.62 24.25 6.82
CA ARG A 249 -4.65 25.14 7.37
C ARG A 249 -6.01 24.93 6.73
N SER A 250 -7.06 25.27 7.47
CA SER A 250 -8.44 25.29 6.98
C SER A 250 -8.79 26.61 6.26
N ALA A 251 -9.90 26.63 5.51
CA ALA A 251 -10.36 27.82 4.79
C ALA A 251 -10.57 29.08 5.66
N GLY A 252 -10.89 28.91 6.95
CA GLY A 252 -11.05 30.04 7.90
C GLY A 252 -9.74 30.78 8.17
N GLU A 253 -8.60 30.08 8.01
CA GLU A 253 -7.25 30.60 8.21
C GLU A 253 -6.48 30.71 6.88
N LYS A 254 -7.09 31.35 5.87
CA LYS A 254 -6.44 31.53 4.56
C LYS A 254 -5.93 32.96 4.29
N PRO A 255 -4.89 33.47 4.99
CA PRO A 255 -4.23 34.70 4.59
C PRO A 255 -3.15 34.43 3.52
N GLY A 256 -3.01 35.36 2.58
CA GLY A 256 -1.87 35.42 1.65
C GLY A 256 -1.76 34.27 0.65
N ASP A 257 -0.51 33.84 0.40
CA ASP A 257 -0.10 33.03 -0.75
C ASP A 257 -0.33 31.52 -0.55
N MET A 258 -1.49 31.14 -0.01
CA MET A 258 -1.81 29.73 0.28
C MET A 258 -2.56 29.03 -0.87
N VAL A 259 -2.10 27.82 -1.22
CA VAL A 259 -2.64 26.96 -2.28
C VAL A 259 -3.53 25.87 -1.70
N ARG A 260 -4.71 25.68 -2.31
CA ARG A 260 -5.63 24.58 -1.97
C ARG A 260 -5.05 23.24 -2.41
N ILE A 261 -4.90 22.30 -1.47
CA ILE A 261 -4.40 20.93 -1.74
C ILE A 261 -5.53 19.91 -1.96
N GLY A 262 -6.72 20.22 -1.45
CA GLY A 262 -7.94 19.43 -1.59
C GLY A 262 -9.00 19.82 -0.57
N SER A 263 -9.99 18.96 -0.38
CA SER A 263 -11.16 19.22 0.45
C SER A 263 -11.79 17.93 0.97
N TYR A 264 -12.53 18.03 2.07
CA TYR A 264 -13.42 16.98 2.57
C TYR A 264 -14.67 17.60 3.18
N GLY A 265 -15.85 17.13 2.76
CA GLY A 265 -17.12 17.76 3.13
C GLY A 265 -17.14 19.24 2.72
N SER A 266 -17.39 20.12 3.69
CA SER A 266 -17.35 21.58 3.55
C SER A 266 -15.97 22.20 3.82
N LYS A 267 -14.97 21.44 4.26
CA LYS A 267 -13.63 21.97 4.57
C LYS A 267 -12.71 21.90 3.37
N ASP A 268 -12.13 23.06 3.03
CA ASP A 268 -10.98 23.18 2.14
C ASP A 268 -9.67 23.25 2.94
N PHE A 269 -8.65 22.56 2.45
CA PHE A 269 -7.30 22.51 3.04
C PHE A 269 -6.31 23.26 2.18
N TYR A 270 -5.44 24.04 2.83
CA TYR A 270 -4.45 24.90 2.20
C TYR A 270 -3.06 24.70 2.80
N VAL A 271 -2.03 24.94 1.99
CA VAL A 271 -0.61 24.96 2.38
C VAL A 271 0.10 26.18 1.78
N CYS A 272 1.25 26.55 2.32
CA CYS A 272 2.06 27.64 1.74
C CYS A 272 2.55 27.28 0.33
N ALA A 273 2.46 28.22 -0.64
CA ALA A 273 2.77 27.93 -2.03
C ALA A 273 4.28 27.83 -2.36
N ILE A 274 5.12 28.62 -1.69
CA ILE A 274 6.54 28.84 -2.05
C ILE A 274 7.31 29.20 -0.77
N SER A 275 8.55 28.73 -0.61
CA SER A 275 9.44 29.18 0.47
C SER A 275 9.76 30.67 0.33
N GLY A 276 9.11 31.51 1.16
CA GLY A 276 9.23 32.97 1.11
C GLY A 276 7.96 33.71 0.68
N GLY A 277 6.86 33.01 0.37
CA GLY A 277 5.54 33.63 0.24
C GLY A 277 5.06 34.24 1.57
N ARG A 278 4.08 35.15 1.52
CA ARG A 278 3.43 35.74 2.71
C ARG A 278 2.43 34.76 3.33
N CYS A 279 2.96 33.65 3.81
CA CYS A 279 2.21 32.62 4.52
C CYS A 279 2.32 32.85 6.04
N PRO A 280 1.27 32.51 6.80
CA PRO A 280 1.30 32.57 8.27
C PRO A 280 2.20 31.43 8.79
N ALA A 281 3.43 31.79 9.15
CA ALA A 281 4.42 30.88 9.73
C ALA A 281 4.42 30.98 11.26
N VAL A 282 4.66 29.85 11.91
CA VAL A 282 4.75 29.75 13.38
C VAL A 282 6.03 30.46 13.88
N PRO A 283 6.06 31.06 15.09
CA PRO A 283 7.30 31.62 15.65
C PRO A 283 8.47 30.61 15.64
N GLY A 284 9.59 31.04 15.05
CA GLY A 284 10.79 30.21 14.85
C GLY A 284 10.79 29.35 13.57
N GLN A 285 9.72 29.37 12.78
CA GLN A 285 9.59 28.46 11.64
C GLN A 285 10.39 28.90 10.41
N ASN A 286 11.32 28.05 9.99
CA ASN A 286 12.09 28.22 8.76
C ASN A 286 11.18 28.19 7.52
N PRO A 287 11.36 29.08 6.51
CA PRO A 287 10.58 29.07 5.27
C PRO A 287 10.63 27.72 4.55
N PHE A 288 9.50 27.29 3.99
CA PHE A 288 9.36 25.98 3.34
C PHE A 288 8.35 26.00 2.18
N ASP A 289 8.44 25.01 1.30
CA ASP A 289 7.41 24.71 0.30
C ASP A 289 6.36 23.79 0.94
N GLY A 290 5.14 24.30 1.12
CA GLY A 290 4.03 23.56 1.71
C GLY A 290 3.48 22.44 0.82
N ARG A 291 3.66 22.51 -0.50
CA ARG A 291 3.30 21.41 -1.42
C ARG A 291 4.25 20.24 -1.23
N LYS A 292 5.55 20.52 -1.13
CA LYS A 292 6.57 19.51 -0.84
C LYS A 292 6.32 18.89 0.54
N ALA A 293 6.15 19.72 1.58
CA ALA A 293 5.84 19.25 2.93
C ALA A 293 4.57 18.38 2.97
N PHE A 294 3.54 18.68 2.18
CA PHE A 294 2.35 17.84 2.07
C PHE A 294 2.62 16.51 1.36
N SER A 295 3.46 16.48 0.33
CA SER A 295 3.89 15.25 -0.33
C SER A 295 4.67 14.35 0.64
N ASP A 296 5.62 14.93 1.37
CA ASP A 296 6.43 14.20 2.36
C ASP A 296 5.55 13.72 3.53
N PHE A 297 4.57 14.51 3.97
CA PHE A 297 3.54 14.11 4.94
C PHE A 297 2.73 12.89 4.53
N ILE A 298 2.33 12.77 3.25
CA ILE A 298 1.64 11.57 2.75
C ILE A 298 2.55 10.33 2.92
N LEU A 299 3.86 10.45 2.67
CA LEU A 299 4.82 9.37 2.88
C LEU A 299 4.94 9.00 4.36
N PHE A 300 4.97 9.99 5.27
CA PHE A 300 4.98 9.74 6.72
C PHE A 300 3.70 9.06 7.22
N VAL A 301 2.52 9.41 6.69
CA VAL A 301 1.26 8.70 6.99
C VAL A 301 1.33 7.23 6.56
N TYR A 302 1.95 6.93 5.40
CA TYR A 302 2.18 5.55 4.98
C TYR A 302 3.20 4.82 5.88
N GLU A 303 4.31 5.47 6.27
CA GLU A 303 5.32 4.89 7.17
C GLU A 303 4.66 4.46 8.50
N ALA A 304 3.92 5.38 9.13
CA ALA A 304 3.22 5.17 10.39
C ALA A 304 2.21 4.00 10.36
N MET A 305 1.68 3.67 9.18
CA MET A 305 0.71 2.59 8.94
C MET A 305 1.34 1.28 8.48
N SER A 306 2.47 1.33 7.79
CA SER A 306 3.04 0.19 7.06
C SER A 306 3.60 -0.92 7.96
N VAL A 307 3.97 -0.59 9.19
CA VAL A 307 4.62 -1.54 10.10
C VAL A 307 3.61 -2.12 11.08
N PRO A 308 3.34 -3.44 11.06
CA PRO A 308 2.43 -4.09 11.99
C PRO A 308 2.92 -3.90 13.42
N ALA A 309 2.00 -3.72 14.37
CA ALA A 309 2.33 -3.84 15.78
C ALA A 309 2.86 -5.26 16.04
N ALA A 310 3.99 -5.36 16.75
CA ALA A 310 4.68 -6.62 17.02
C ALA A 310 3.92 -7.49 18.04
N THR A 311 2.78 -8.05 17.61
CA THR A 311 2.01 -9.09 18.31
C THR A 311 1.95 -10.35 17.46
N GLY A 312 3.12 -10.92 17.16
CA GLY A 312 3.26 -12.17 16.41
C GLY A 312 4.63 -12.30 15.75
N SER A 313 5.20 -13.50 15.79
CA SER A 313 6.46 -13.86 15.12
C SER A 313 6.28 -14.01 13.59
N GLY A 314 5.84 -12.92 12.95
CA GLY A 314 5.62 -12.84 11.50
C GLY A 314 6.68 -11.96 10.85
N ARG A 315 7.57 -12.56 10.06
CA ARG A 315 8.49 -11.82 9.18
C ARG A 315 7.68 -11.01 8.17
N SER A 316 7.66 -9.68 8.31
CA SER A 316 7.07 -8.81 7.29
C SER A 316 8.02 -8.68 6.10
N THR A 317 7.57 -9.11 4.92
CA THR A 317 8.24 -8.80 3.65
C THR A 317 7.81 -7.42 3.19
N GLY A 318 8.50 -6.39 3.67
CA GLY A 318 8.25 -5.00 3.25
C GLY A 318 8.59 -4.80 1.78
N GLY A 319 7.57 -4.60 0.94
CA GLY A 319 7.74 -4.10 -0.42
C GLY A 319 8.15 -2.63 -0.40
N SER A 320 9.28 -2.29 -1.02
CA SER A 320 9.70 -0.90 -1.17
C SER A 320 8.83 -0.19 -2.22
N PHE A 321 8.10 0.85 -1.80
CA PHE A 321 7.29 1.68 -2.70
C PHE A 321 8.09 2.90 -3.14
N VAL A 322 8.63 2.86 -4.36
CA VAL A 322 9.25 4.02 -5.00
C VAL A 322 8.17 4.84 -5.70
N TYR A 323 7.83 5.98 -5.12
CA TYR A 323 7.01 6.99 -5.79
C TYR A 323 7.88 7.80 -6.75
N SER A 324 7.64 7.70 -8.06
CA SER A 324 8.10 8.72 -9.01
C SER A 324 7.08 9.86 -9.06
N VAL A 325 7.43 11.00 -8.45
CA VAL A 325 6.72 12.26 -8.69
C VAL A 325 7.10 12.76 -10.08
N ARG A 326 6.09 13.13 -10.88
CA ARG A 326 6.23 13.59 -12.26
C ARG A 326 5.61 14.98 -12.41
#